data_AF-W7Q0M4-F1
#
_entry.id   AF-W7Q0M4-F1
#
_cell.length_a   1.000
_cell.length_b   1.000
_cell.length_c   1.000
_cell.angle_alpha   90.00
_cell.angle_beta   90.00
_cell.angle_gamma   90.00
#
_symmetry.space_group_name_H-M   'P 1'
#
loop_
_entity.id
_entity.type
_entity.pdbx_description
1 polymer ?
#
loop_
_entity_poly.entity_id
_entity_poly.type
_entity_poly.pdbx_seq_one_letter_code
_entity_poly.pdbx_strand_id
1 'polypeptide(L)'
;MPRFKPYDDDQHSLVAINYLEQLQPGTFEHAVHYLIEHKLYLSVFYLRYRNCETGPCAYDPALTVTADTGFANEGNMRYLHERQINGYIPDNQFRRRDQKFSAQKGKYGKRHQDSGPSNRKQIIPASEFQFDPVTMTCICPAGESLTYRGQRETENGKGRAHFEGRLLQCRHCSKKHQCMQNPASADHRNGAGRQVCFALAQQRAPSYTDWMRQRVDSAKGKAIYSHRMSVVEPVFGNIGTNKGLDRFSLRGRKKVQGQWQLYCLIHNIEKIANYGRLGK
;
A
#
# COMPACT_ATOMS: atom_id res chain seq x y z
N MET A 1 34.48 -27.13 -26.77
CA MET A 1 34.44 -26.10 -25.70
C MET A 1 33.04 -26.03 -25.13
N PRO A 2 32.85 -25.98 -23.81
CA PRO A 2 31.52 -25.87 -23.23
C PRO A 2 30.86 -24.57 -23.67
N ARG A 3 29.60 -24.67 -24.08
CA ARG A 3 28.82 -23.57 -24.64
C ARG A 3 27.93 -23.01 -23.53
N PHE A 4 28.46 -22.03 -22.79
CA PHE A 4 27.71 -21.37 -21.73
C PHE A 4 26.70 -20.38 -22.31
N LYS A 5 25.59 -20.17 -21.60
CA LYS A 5 24.65 -19.08 -21.92
C LYS A 5 25.37 -17.74 -21.75
N PRO A 6 25.20 -16.78 -22.66
CA PRO A 6 25.68 -15.42 -22.45
C PRO A 6 25.00 -14.82 -21.22
N TYR A 7 25.78 -14.13 -20.40
CA TYR A 7 25.27 -13.37 -19.25
C TYR A 7 24.48 -12.18 -19.77
N ASP A 8 23.34 -11.93 -19.12
CA ASP A 8 22.55 -10.72 -19.32
C ASP A 8 23.02 -9.69 -18.28
N ASP A 9 23.73 -8.66 -18.75
CA ASP A 9 24.26 -7.60 -17.89
C ASP A 9 23.16 -6.65 -17.38
N ASP A 10 21.90 -6.81 -17.81
CA ASP A 10 20.74 -6.03 -17.37
C ASP A 10 20.14 -6.56 -16.04
N GLN A 11 20.99 -7.17 -15.20
CA GLN A 11 20.57 -7.80 -13.95
C GLN A 11 20.23 -6.75 -12.87
N HIS A 12 18.93 -6.45 -12.73
CA HIS A 12 18.36 -5.61 -11.68
C HIS A 12 18.07 -6.35 -10.36
N SER A 13 18.33 -7.66 -10.34
CA SER A 13 17.98 -8.54 -9.24
C SER A 13 19.06 -8.53 -8.15
N LEU A 14 18.68 -8.18 -6.91
CA LEU A 14 19.48 -8.56 -5.75
C LEU A 14 19.61 -10.09 -5.75
N VAL A 15 20.81 -10.61 -5.49
CA VAL A 15 20.99 -12.07 -5.37
C VAL A 15 20.16 -12.52 -4.18
N ALA A 16 19.01 -13.12 -4.48
CA ALA A 16 18.22 -13.82 -3.49
C ALA A 16 19.06 -14.99 -3.01
N ILE A 17 19.14 -15.14 -1.70
CA ILE A 17 19.71 -16.31 -1.06
C ILE A 17 19.08 -17.56 -1.69
N ASN A 18 19.90 -18.42 -2.28
CA ASN A 18 19.47 -19.75 -2.68
C ASN A 18 19.34 -20.59 -1.40
N TYR A 19 18.12 -20.75 -0.90
CA TYR A 19 17.88 -21.51 0.32
C TYR A 19 18.37 -22.96 0.20
N LEU A 20 18.32 -23.58 -0.98
CA LEU A 20 18.87 -24.93 -1.22
C LEU A 20 20.38 -25.00 -0.94
N GLU A 21 21.12 -23.92 -1.15
CA GLU A 21 22.56 -23.84 -0.87
C GLU A 21 22.86 -23.49 0.60
N GLN A 22 21.86 -23.04 1.36
CA GLN A 22 21.98 -22.74 2.80
C GLN A 22 21.50 -23.89 3.71
N LEU A 23 20.74 -24.83 3.17
CA LEU A 23 20.27 -26.02 3.87
C LEU A 23 21.40 -27.06 3.95
N GLN A 24 22.37 -26.79 4.81
CA GLN A 24 23.52 -27.67 5.03
C GLN A 24 23.15 -28.88 5.90
N PRO A 25 23.52 -30.11 5.51
CA PRO A 25 23.27 -31.30 6.32
C PRO A 25 23.71 -31.12 7.78
N GLY A 26 22.81 -31.40 8.73
CA GLY A 26 23.07 -31.26 10.16
C GLY A 26 22.66 -29.94 10.80
N THR A 27 22.24 -28.93 10.02
CA THR A 27 21.58 -27.74 10.59
C THR A 27 20.13 -28.01 10.91
N PHE A 28 19.56 -27.22 11.82
CA PHE A 28 18.14 -27.32 12.18
C PHE A 28 17.25 -27.01 10.96
N GLU A 29 17.64 -26.02 10.16
CA GLU A 29 16.95 -25.60 8.94
C GLU A 29 16.94 -26.73 7.90
N HIS A 30 18.07 -27.43 7.73
CA HIS A 30 18.14 -28.61 6.87
C HIS A 30 17.26 -29.74 7.38
N ALA A 31 17.22 -29.98 8.70
CA ALA A 31 16.33 -30.99 9.28
C ALA A 31 14.85 -30.65 9.03
N VAL A 32 14.46 -29.37 9.20
CA VAL A 32 13.09 -28.90 8.93
C VAL A 32 12.76 -29.00 7.44
N HIS A 33 13.66 -28.59 6.54
CA HIS A 33 13.46 -28.72 5.09
C HIS A 33 13.36 -30.19 4.67
N TYR A 34 14.25 -31.06 5.15
CA TYR A 34 14.20 -32.49 4.87
C TYR A 34 12.92 -33.13 5.40
N LEU A 35 12.44 -32.72 6.58
CA LEU A 35 11.16 -33.16 7.10
C LEU A 35 10.00 -32.72 6.19
N ILE A 36 9.99 -31.46 5.76
CA ILE A 36 8.92 -30.91 4.90
C ILE A 36 8.92 -31.55 3.51
N GLU A 37 10.10 -31.67 2.89
CA GLU A 37 10.23 -32.08 1.50
C GLU A 37 10.20 -33.61 1.33
N HIS A 38 10.73 -34.37 2.29
CA HIS A 38 10.96 -35.82 2.12
C HIS A 38 10.18 -36.68 3.12
N LYS A 39 9.64 -36.11 4.20
CA LYS A 39 8.93 -36.88 5.24
C LYS A 39 7.47 -36.46 5.43
N LEU A 40 7.10 -35.23 5.09
CA LEU A 40 5.72 -34.76 5.14
C LEU A 40 5.03 -35.03 3.79
N TYR A 41 3.85 -35.65 3.85
CA TYR A 41 3.05 -35.90 2.66
C TYR A 41 2.26 -34.63 2.29
N LEU A 42 2.84 -33.81 1.41
CA LEU A 42 2.27 -32.51 1.02
C LEU A 42 1.24 -32.56 -0.12
N SER A 43 0.90 -33.76 -0.63
CA SER A 43 0.00 -33.91 -1.78
C SER A 43 -1.39 -33.32 -1.55
N VAL A 44 -1.85 -33.24 -0.30
CA VAL A 44 -3.11 -32.59 0.08
C VAL A 44 -3.13 -31.10 -0.29
N PHE A 45 -1.96 -30.46 -0.40
CA PHE A 45 -1.83 -29.06 -0.82
C PHE A 45 -1.77 -28.89 -2.34
N TYR A 46 -1.31 -29.91 -3.08
CA TYR A 46 -1.18 -29.88 -4.54
C TYR A 46 -2.53 -30.09 -5.27
N LEU A 47 -3.52 -30.70 -4.61
CA LEU A 47 -4.89 -30.85 -5.13
C LEU A 47 -5.56 -29.52 -5.54
N ARG A 48 -4.99 -28.37 -5.13
CA ARG A 48 -5.50 -27.02 -5.38
C ARG A 48 -4.96 -26.37 -6.67
N TYR A 49 -3.98 -26.97 -7.33
CA TYR A 49 -3.33 -26.42 -8.53
C TYR A 49 -3.67 -27.28 -9.76
N ARG A 50 -4.18 -26.67 -10.83
CA ARG A 50 -4.52 -27.32 -12.12
C ARG A 50 -3.88 -26.53 -13.26
N ASN A 51 -2.57 -26.69 -13.43
CA ASN A 51 -1.78 -25.83 -14.32
C ASN A 51 -0.98 -26.62 -15.36
N CYS A 52 -1.28 -27.91 -15.57
CA CYS A 52 -0.31 -28.87 -16.10
C CYS A 52 0.02 -28.72 -17.60
N GLU A 53 -0.75 -27.99 -18.41
CA GLU A 53 -0.51 -27.99 -19.87
C GLU A 53 -0.54 -26.62 -20.57
N THR A 54 -1.13 -25.56 -20.00
CA THR A 54 -1.28 -24.26 -20.73
C THR A 54 -1.32 -22.99 -19.86
N GLY A 55 -0.69 -22.99 -18.67
CA GLY A 55 -0.64 -21.82 -17.79
C GLY A 55 0.67 -21.01 -17.88
N PRO A 56 0.66 -19.68 -17.68
CA PRO A 56 1.89 -18.91 -17.51
C PRO A 56 2.70 -19.41 -16.30
N CYS A 57 4.04 -19.35 -16.40
CA CYS A 57 4.95 -19.72 -15.32
C CYS A 57 4.52 -19.05 -14.01
N ALA A 58 4.10 -19.84 -13.02
CA ALA A 58 3.80 -19.36 -11.69
C ALA A 58 5.11 -19.13 -10.93
N TYR A 59 5.18 -18.09 -10.09
CA TYR A 59 6.16 -18.07 -9.02
C TYR A 59 5.97 -19.34 -8.18
N ASP A 60 7.07 -19.97 -7.77
CA ASP A 60 7.02 -21.12 -6.87
C ASP A 60 6.06 -20.77 -5.72
N PRO A 61 5.03 -21.58 -5.42
CA PRO A 61 4.09 -21.32 -4.34
C PRO A 61 4.77 -21.12 -2.96
N ALA A 62 6.03 -21.50 -2.81
CA ALA A 62 6.89 -21.20 -1.66
C ALA A 62 7.36 -19.73 -1.59
N LEU A 63 7.41 -19.00 -2.70
CA LEU A 63 7.90 -17.63 -2.75
C LEU A 63 6.81 -16.64 -2.30
N THR A 64 6.94 -16.15 -1.07
CA THR A 64 6.00 -15.17 -0.51
C THR A 64 6.45 -13.74 -0.81
N VAL A 65 5.62 -12.98 -1.51
CA VAL A 65 5.89 -11.56 -1.81
C VAL A 65 5.42 -10.70 -0.65
N THR A 66 6.28 -9.81 -0.15
CA THR A 66 5.87 -8.79 0.83
C THR A 66 6.26 -7.41 0.34
N ALA A 67 5.40 -6.41 0.56
CA ALA A 67 5.69 -5.03 0.15
C ALA A 67 5.21 -4.01 1.19
N ASP A 68 5.76 -2.81 1.10
CA ASP A 68 5.40 -1.69 1.97
C ASP A 68 3.98 -1.17 1.70
N THR A 69 3.43 -0.42 2.66
CA THR A 69 2.10 0.17 2.54
C THR A 69 1.98 1.17 1.39
N GLY A 70 3.11 1.70 0.89
CA GLY A 70 3.16 2.55 -0.29
C GLY A 70 2.75 1.84 -1.60
N PHE A 71 2.81 0.51 -1.63
CA PHE A 71 2.38 -0.29 -2.78
C PHE A 71 0.93 -0.76 -2.68
N ALA A 72 0.20 -0.33 -1.65
CA ALA A 72 -1.20 -0.70 -1.45
C ALA A 72 -2.12 0.11 -2.37
N ASN A 73 -2.43 -0.46 -3.53
CA ASN A 73 -3.43 0.06 -4.46
C ASN A 73 -4.26 -1.08 -5.06
N GLU A 74 -5.47 -0.77 -5.52
CA GLU A 74 -6.43 -1.78 -6.00
C GLU A 74 -5.90 -2.57 -7.20
N GLY A 75 -5.17 -1.93 -8.12
CA GLY A 75 -4.58 -2.57 -9.30
C GLY A 75 -3.55 -3.65 -8.94
N ASN A 76 -2.68 -3.37 -7.97
CA ASN A 76 -1.69 -4.31 -7.46
C ASN A 76 -2.36 -5.49 -6.75
N MET A 77 -3.40 -5.22 -5.95
CA MET A 77 -4.14 -6.30 -5.26
C MET A 77 -4.88 -7.18 -6.25
N ARG A 78 -5.50 -6.57 -7.27
CA ARG A 78 -6.12 -7.27 -8.38
C ARG A 78 -5.10 -8.15 -9.12
N TYR A 79 -3.93 -7.62 -9.44
CA TYR A 79 -2.86 -8.36 -10.10
C TYR A 79 -2.42 -9.59 -9.29
N LEU A 80 -2.21 -9.43 -7.97
CA LEU A 80 -1.84 -10.54 -7.08
C LEU A 80 -2.95 -11.59 -7.03
N HIS A 81 -4.21 -11.15 -6.96
CA HIS A 81 -5.36 -12.04 -6.90
C HIS A 81 -5.56 -12.82 -8.21
N GLU A 82 -5.60 -12.13 -9.35
CA GLU A 82 -5.81 -12.75 -10.67
C GLU A 82 -4.69 -13.71 -11.04
N ARG A 83 -3.44 -13.36 -10.75
CA ARG A 83 -2.28 -14.23 -11.01
C ARG A 83 -2.01 -15.26 -9.92
N GLN A 84 -2.85 -15.33 -8.88
CA GLN A 84 -2.71 -16.26 -7.75
C GLN A 84 -1.33 -16.19 -7.07
N ILE A 85 -0.74 -14.99 -7.01
CA ILE A 85 0.57 -14.77 -6.39
C ILE A 85 0.39 -14.69 -4.87
N ASN A 86 1.20 -15.44 -4.12
CA ASN A 86 1.18 -15.43 -2.66
C ASN A 86 1.84 -14.16 -2.10
N GLY A 87 1.09 -13.06 -2.06
CA GLY A 87 1.54 -11.75 -1.59
C GLY A 87 0.89 -11.28 -0.28
N TYR A 88 1.61 -10.44 0.47
CA TYR A 88 1.14 -9.72 1.66
C TYR A 88 1.56 -8.24 1.58
N ILE A 89 0.60 -7.36 1.29
CA ILE A 89 0.81 -5.91 1.18
C ILE A 89 -0.22 -5.21 2.07
N PRO A 90 0.18 -4.63 3.21
CA PRO A 90 -0.76 -3.95 4.10
C PRO A 90 -1.20 -2.60 3.56
N ASP A 91 -2.41 -2.19 3.91
CA ASP A 91 -2.85 -0.81 3.71
C ASP A 91 -2.25 0.16 4.74
N ASN A 92 -2.41 1.47 4.51
CA ASN A 92 -1.91 2.53 5.39
C ASN A 92 -2.54 2.54 6.79
N GLN A 93 -3.62 1.78 7.00
CA GLN A 93 -4.33 1.68 8.27
C GLN A 93 -3.95 0.42 9.06
N PHE A 94 -3.14 -0.48 8.51
CA PHE A 94 -2.69 -1.73 9.13
C PHE A 94 -2.20 -1.54 10.56
N ARG A 95 -1.26 -0.60 10.78
CA ARG A 95 -0.73 -0.31 12.12
C ARG A 95 -1.79 0.24 13.09
N ARG A 96 -2.81 0.95 12.60
CA ARG A 96 -3.88 1.50 13.46
C ARG A 96 -4.87 0.43 13.92
N ARG A 97 -5.07 -0.63 13.12
CA ARG A 97 -5.98 -1.73 13.46
C ARG A 97 -5.38 -2.73 14.45
N ASP A 98 -4.05 -2.77 14.56
CA ASP A 98 -3.38 -3.71 15.46
C ASP A 98 -3.23 -3.11 16.88
N GLN A 99 -3.82 -3.81 17.86
CA GLN A 99 -3.84 -3.42 19.26
C GLN A 99 -2.44 -3.21 19.84
N LYS A 100 -1.40 -3.93 19.35
CA LYS A 100 -0.01 -3.77 19.80
C LYS A 100 0.54 -2.36 19.56
N PHE A 101 -0.01 -1.64 18.57
CA PHE A 101 0.44 -0.29 18.22
C PHE A 101 -0.48 0.81 18.74
N SER A 102 -1.50 0.48 19.55
CA SER A 102 -2.43 1.44 20.15
C SER A 102 -1.71 2.53 20.96
N ALA A 103 -0.69 2.16 21.74
CA ALA A 103 0.12 3.07 22.54
C ALA A 103 1.32 3.68 21.79
N GLN A 104 1.58 3.30 20.53
CA GLN A 104 2.79 3.70 19.79
C GLN A 104 2.94 5.22 19.65
N LYS A 105 1.81 5.93 19.47
CA LYS A 105 1.79 7.40 19.33
C LYS A 105 2.17 8.14 20.61
N GLY A 106 2.01 7.52 21.78
CA GLY A 106 2.48 8.07 23.05
C GLY A 106 4.00 7.97 23.18
N LYS A 107 4.61 6.92 22.63
CA LYS A 107 6.06 6.64 22.77
C LYS A 107 6.95 7.41 21.79
N TYR A 108 6.55 7.54 20.53
CA TYR A 108 7.39 8.14 19.47
C TYR A 108 6.91 9.52 19.00
N GLY A 109 5.88 10.07 19.66
CA GLY A 109 5.24 11.32 19.25
C GLY A 109 4.54 11.24 17.90
N LYS A 110 3.93 12.35 17.46
CA LYS A 110 3.50 12.52 16.08
C LYS A 110 4.73 12.90 15.27
N ARG A 111 4.91 12.30 14.08
CA ARG A 111 5.89 12.79 13.11
C ARG A 111 5.62 14.28 12.91
N HIS A 112 6.62 15.13 13.13
CA HIS A 112 6.55 16.56 12.83
C HIS A 112 6.36 16.71 11.32
N GLN A 113 5.11 16.69 10.88
CA GLN A 113 4.75 17.34 9.64
C GLN A 113 4.67 18.81 9.99
N ASP A 114 5.73 19.55 9.70
CA ASP A 114 5.65 21.00 9.60
C ASP A 114 4.72 21.30 8.43
N SER A 115 3.42 21.15 8.67
CA SER A 115 2.39 21.70 7.81
C SER A 115 2.54 23.19 7.95
N GLY A 116 3.23 23.80 6.98
CA GLY A 116 3.35 25.25 6.87
C GLY A 116 1.97 25.92 7.01
N PRO A 117 1.94 27.22 7.35
CA PRO A 117 0.70 27.91 7.70
C PRO A 117 -0.38 27.67 6.63
N SER A 118 -1.42 26.93 7.01
CA SER A 118 -2.56 26.66 6.14
C SER A 118 -3.36 27.96 6.03
N ASN A 119 -3.06 28.76 5.02
CA ASN A 119 -3.80 29.99 4.70
C ASN A 119 -5.21 29.70 4.11
N ARG A 120 -5.77 28.52 4.38
CA ARG A 120 -7.13 28.16 3.99
C ARG A 120 -8.12 28.80 4.95
N LYS A 121 -8.97 29.64 4.39
CA LYS A 121 -10.18 30.15 5.05
C LYS A 121 -10.93 29.00 5.72
N GLN A 122 -11.17 29.12 7.02
CA GLN A 122 -12.02 28.17 7.74
C GLN A 122 -13.47 28.42 7.31
N ILE A 123 -14.03 27.42 6.66
CA ILE A 123 -15.44 27.41 6.25
C ILE A 123 -16.17 26.36 7.06
N ILE A 124 -17.49 26.54 7.18
CA ILE A 124 -18.35 25.55 7.84
C ILE A 124 -18.10 24.16 7.24
N PRO A 125 -17.73 23.15 8.04
CA PRO A 125 -17.41 21.81 7.56
C PRO A 125 -18.68 21.05 7.14
N ALA A 126 -18.52 20.01 6.32
CA ALA A 126 -19.64 19.16 5.90
C ALA A 126 -20.31 18.42 7.08
N SER A 127 -19.62 18.27 8.22
CA SER A 127 -20.16 17.64 9.43
C SER A 127 -21.28 18.43 10.10
N GLU A 128 -21.39 19.74 9.85
CA GLU A 128 -22.50 20.55 10.38
C GLU A 128 -23.78 20.46 9.54
N PHE A 129 -23.69 19.86 8.36
CA PHE A 129 -24.84 19.66 7.48
C PHE A 129 -25.54 18.36 7.87
N GLN A 130 -26.86 18.41 8.01
CA GLN A 130 -27.66 17.22 8.31
C GLN A 130 -27.92 16.49 6.99
N PHE A 131 -27.43 15.26 6.90
CA PHE A 131 -27.57 14.43 5.70
C PHE A 131 -28.31 13.15 6.06
N ASP A 132 -29.43 12.91 5.38
CA ASP A 132 -30.17 11.65 5.46
C ASP A 132 -29.84 10.79 4.23
N PRO A 133 -29.14 9.66 4.41
CA PRO A 133 -28.76 8.76 3.31
C PRO A 133 -29.93 7.94 2.75
N VAL A 134 -31.07 7.84 3.45
CA VAL A 134 -32.24 7.07 2.99
C VAL A 134 -33.07 7.90 2.02
N THR A 135 -33.40 9.13 2.43
CA THR A 135 -34.21 10.05 1.61
C THR A 135 -33.38 10.87 0.63
N MET A 136 -32.05 10.76 0.68
CA MET A 136 -31.10 11.57 -0.09
C MET A 136 -31.37 13.08 0.06
N THR A 137 -31.69 13.50 1.29
CA THR A 137 -31.90 14.90 1.62
C THR A 137 -30.70 15.45 2.41
N CYS A 138 -30.38 16.72 2.18
CA CYS A 138 -29.35 17.42 2.93
C CYS A 138 -29.87 18.79 3.35
N ILE A 139 -29.75 19.11 4.63
CA ILE A 139 -30.18 20.38 5.23
C ILE A 139 -28.93 21.12 5.71
N CYS A 140 -28.81 22.39 5.33
CA CYS A 140 -27.71 23.23 5.75
C CYS A 140 -27.88 23.76 7.19
N PRO A 141 -26.82 24.28 7.83
CA PRO A 141 -26.89 24.92 9.15
C PRO A 141 -27.73 26.21 9.23
N ALA A 142 -28.32 26.64 8.12
CA ALA A 142 -29.28 27.74 8.05
C ALA A 142 -30.73 27.23 7.87
N GLY A 143 -30.97 25.91 7.87
CA GLY A 143 -32.29 25.29 7.77
C GLY A 143 -32.78 25.03 6.34
N GLU A 144 -32.07 25.50 5.31
CA GLU A 144 -32.46 25.31 3.91
C GLU A 144 -32.05 23.94 3.36
N SER A 145 -32.92 23.34 2.53
CA SER A 145 -32.65 22.08 1.82
C SER A 145 -31.74 22.29 0.60
N LEU A 146 -30.72 21.45 0.43
CA LEU A 146 -29.87 21.44 -0.74
C LEU A 146 -30.44 20.56 -1.86
N THR A 147 -30.14 20.92 -3.10
CA THR A 147 -30.49 20.15 -4.29
C THR A 147 -29.53 18.98 -4.46
N TYR A 148 -30.07 17.76 -4.59
CA TYR A 148 -29.29 16.57 -4.94
C TYR A 148 -28.80 16.67 -6.40
N ARG A 149 -27.49 16.57 -6.60
CA ARG A 149 -26.84 16.65 -7.94
C ARG A 149 -26.49 15.28 -8.52
N GLY A 150 -26.62 14.22 -7.72
CA GLY A 150 -26.31 12.85 -8.14
C GLY A 150 -25.21 12.20 -7.30
N GLN A 151 -25.02 10.91 -7.58
CA GLN A 151 -23.97 10.10 -6.99
C GLN A 151 -22.79 10.01 -7.96
N ARG A 152 -21.57 10.13 -7.44
CA ARG A 152 -20.35 9.84 -8.20
C ARG A 152 -19.56 8.77 -7.50
N GLU A 153 -19.04 7.85 -8.28
CA GLU A 153 -18.11 6.85 -7.79
C GLU A 153 -16.68 7.39 -7.87
N THR A 154 -15.93 7.19 -6.80
CA THR A 154 -14.48 7.40 -6.83
C THR A 154 -13.81 6.18 -7.45
N GLU A 155 -12.57 6.33 -7.93
CA GLU A 155 -11.75 5.22 -8.46
C GLU A 155 -11.68 4.00 -7.53
N ASN A 156 -11.87 4.20 -6.22
CA ASN A 156 -11.88 3.15 -5.20
C ASN A 156 -13.27 2.52 -4.97
N GLY A 157 -14.24 2.71 -5.88
CA GLY A 157 -15.61 2.18 -5.78
C GLY A 157 -16.43 2.76 -4.62
N LYS A 158 -15.99 3.88 -4.02
CA LYS A 158 -16.76 4.54 -2.95
C LYS A 158 -17.69 5.58 -3.56
N GLY A 159 -18.99 5.34 -3.44
CA GLY A 159 -20.04 6.28 -3.81
C GLY A 159 -20.05 7.53 -2.93
N ARG A 160 -20.16 8.69 -3.54
CA ARG A 160 -20.38 9.98 -2.87
C ARG A 160 -21.64 10.63 -3.40
N ALA A 161 -22.52 11.06 -2.49
CA ALA A 161 -23.67 11.88 -2.83
C ALA A 161 -23.24 13.34 -2.89
N HIS A 162 -23.57 14.03 -3.99
CA HIS A 162 -23.25 15.44 -4.20
C HIS A 162 -24.50 16.31 -4.01
N PHE A 163 -24.35 17.38 -3.23
CA PHE A 163 -25.42 18.34 -2.96
C PHE A 163 -24.95 19.76 -3.27
N GLU A 164 -25.89 20.57 -3.73
CA GLU A 164 -25.65 21.98 -4.01
C GLU A 164 -26.78 22.84 -3.44
N GLY A 165 -26.44 23.86 -2.66
CA GLY A 165 -27.39 24.86 -2.20
C GLY A 165 -27.93 25.69 -3.36
N ARG A 166 -29.21 26.09 -3.28
CA ARG A 166 -29.82 26.94 -4.32
C ARG A 166 -29.18 28.33 -4.30
N LEU A 167 -28.93 28.89 -5.48
CA LEU A 167 -28.26 30.19 -5.62
C LEU A 167 -28.97 31.31 -4.87
N LEU A 168 -30.30 31.42 -5.00
CA LEU A 168 -31.09 32.46 -4.33
C LEU A 168 -31.02 32.36 -2.80
N GLN A 169 -31.10 31.14 -2.24
CA GLN A 169 -30.97 30.90 -0.80
C GLN A 169 -29.54 31.24 -0.32
N CYS A 170 -28.51 30.84 -1.06
CA CYS A 170 -27.12 31.11 -0.69
C CYS A 170 -26.77 32.61 -0.82
N ARG A 171 -27.36 33.31 -1.80
CA ARG A 171 -27.14 34.73 -2.06
C ARG A 171 -27.57 35.60 -0.87
N HIS A 172 -28.72 35.29 -0.29
CA HIS A 172 -29.31 36.06 0.81
C HIS A 172 -29.07 35.41 2.20
N CYS A 173 -28.20 34.42 2.29
CA CYS A 173 -27.88 33.75 3.55
C CYS A 173 -26.97 34.60 4.45
N SER A 174 -27.34 34.78 5.72
CA SER A 174 -26.52 35.49 6.72
C SER A 174 -25.14 34.85 6.93
N LYS A 175 -25.04 33.52 6.76
CA LYS A 175 -23.80 32.75 6.91
C LYS A 175 -22.99 32.64 5.61
N LYS A 176 -23.35 33.33 4.52
CA LYS A 176 -22.72 33.22 3.18
C LYS A 176 -21.18 33.29 3.23
N HIS A 177 -20.63 34.27 3.95
CA HIS A 177 -19.18 34.48 4.03
C HIS A 177 -18.45 33.40 4.84
N GLN A 178 -19.12 32.71 5.77
CA GLN A 178 -18.56 31.63 6.58
C GLN A 178 -18.81 30.26 5.93
N CYS A 179 -19.88 30.14 5.15
CA CYS A 179 -20.28 28.90 4.49
C CYS A 179 -19.53 28.69 3.16
N MET A 180 -19.28 29.74 2.38
CA MET A 180 -18.69 29.60 1.04
C MET A 180 -17.21 29.97 1.00
N GLN A 181 -16.42 29.18 0.27
CA GLN A 181 -15.04 29.50 -0.04
C GLN A 181 -14.95 30.78 -0.89
N ASN A 182 -15.81 30.88 -1.92
CA ASN A 182 -15.98 32.07 -2.76
C ASN A 182 -17.44 32.56 -2.69
N PRO A 183 -17.77 33.50 -1.79
CA PRO A 183 -19.12 34.07 -1.64
C PRO A 183 -19.69 34.69 -2.92
N ALA A 184 -18.84 35.33 -3.74
CA ALA A 184 -19.27 36.01 -4.96
C ALA A 184 -19.86 35.04 -6.00
N SER A 185 -19.58 33.74 -5.88
CA SER A 185 -20.17 32.73 -6.77
C SER A 185 -21.70 32.72 -6.69
N ALA A 186 -22.31 32.96 -5.53
CA ALA A 186 -23.77 32.97 -5.40
C ALA A 186 -24.45 34.17 -6.10
N ASP A 187 -23.68 35.20 -6.43
CA ASP A 187 -24.20 36.44 -7.05
C ASP A 187 -24.22 36.34 -8.58
N HIS A 188 -23.45 35.40 -9.16
CA HIS A 188 -23.38 35.20 -10.60
C HIS A 188 -24.49 34.26 -11.11
N ARG A 189 -25.08 34.56 -12.28
CA ARG A 189 -26.17 33.76 -12.87
C ARG A 189 -25.77 32.31 -13.16
N ASN A 190 -24.51 32.09 -13.53
CA ASN A 190 -23.91 30.77 -13.77
C ASN A 190 -23.03 30.29 -12.62
N GLY A 191 -23.18 30.89 -11.44
CA GLY A 191 -22.41 30.50 -10.27
C GLY A 191 -22.93 29.22 -9.62
N ALA A 192 -22.30 28.81 -8.53
CA ALA A 192 -22.74 27.66 -7.73
C ALA A 192 -23.00 28.10 -6.29
N GLY A 193 -24.01 27.49 -5.68
CA GLY A 193 -24.22 27.62 -4.24
C GLY A 193 -23.20 26.81 -3.45
N ARG A 194 -23.45 26.65 -2.14
CA ARG A 194 -22.62 25.79 -1.29
C ARG A 194 -22.67 24.35 -1.81
N GLN A 195 -21.50 23.81 -2.17
CA GLN A 195 -21.34 22.41 -2.55
C GLN A 195 -20.83 21.58 -1.36
N VAL A 196 -21.50 20.47 -1.08
CA VAL A 196 -21.08 19.49 -0.07
C VAL A 196 -21.22 18.09 -0.64
N CYS A 197 -20.38 17.17 -0.18
CA CYS A 197 -20.49 15.76 -0.54
C CYS A 197 -20.35 14.87 0.69
N PHE A 198 -21.15 13.80 0.70
CA PHE A 198 -21.13 12.81 1.76
C PHE A 198 -20.74 11.46 1.19
N ALA A 199 -19.90 10.72 1.93
CA ALA A 199 -19.62 9.34 1.60
C ALA A 199 -20.88 8.52 1.89
N LEU A 200 -21.40 7.83 0.87
CA LEU A 200 -22.49 6.89 1.08
C LEU A 200 -21.90 5.61 1.66
N ALA A 201 -22.47 5.15 2.77
CA ALA A 201 -22.20 3.82 3.29
C ALA A 201 -22.92 2.78 2.41
N GLN A 202 -22.49 2.66 1.15
CA GLN A 202 -22.94 1.56 0.32
C GLN A 202 -22.20 0.29 0.77
N GLN A 203 -22.97 -0.80 0.87
CA GLN A 203 -22.49 -2.17 0.79
C GLN A 203 -21.78 -2.34 -0.54
N ARG A 204 -20.57 -1.80 -0.66
CA ARG A 204 -19.73 -2.00 -1.83
C ARG A 204 -19.38 -3.48 -1.88
N ALA A 205 -19.34 -4.03 -3.09
CA ALA A 205 -18.77 -5.35 -3.29
C ALA A 205 -17.37 -5.40 -2.65
N PRO A 206 -16.99 -6.53 -2.03
CA PRO A 206 -15.66 -6.68 -1.43
C PRO A 206 -14.60 -6.42 -2.50
N SER A 207 -13.70 -5.48 -2.24
CA SER A 207 -12.64 -5.13 -3.19
C SER A 207 -11.42 -6.03 -3.00
N TYR A 208 -10.49 -6.04 -3.97
CA TYR A 208 -9.24 -6.79 -3.83
C TYR A 208 -8.40 -6.26 -2.67
N THR A 209 -8.49 -4.97 -2.37
CA THR A 209 -7.90 -4.41 -1.14
C THR A 209 -8.52 -4.99 0.14
N ASP A 210 -9.82 -5.28 0.16
CA ASP A 210 -10.46 -5.92 1.32
C ASP A 210 -10.02 -7.37 1.49
N TRP A 211 -9.88 -8.10 0.37
CA TRP A 211 -9.27 -9.43 0.35
C TRP A 211 -7.85 -9.42 0.93
N MET A 212 -6.98 -8.51 0.46
CA MET A 212 -5.62 -8.40 1.00
C MET A 212 -5.62 -7.99 2.47
N ARG A 213 -6.53 -7.08 2.88
CA ARG A 213 -6.68 -6.68 4.28
C ARG A 213 -6.94 -7.89 5.17
N GLN A 214 -7.89 -8.74 4.80
CA GLN A 214 -8.18 -9.96 5.57
C GLN A 214 -6.96 -10.90 5.67
N ARG A 215 -6.21 -11.07 4.58
CA ARG A 215 -4.99 -11.89 4.57
C ARG A 215 -3.92 -11.34 5.51
N VAL A 216 -3.64 -10.05 5.43
CA VAL A 216 -2.57 -9.40 6.20
C VAL A 216 -2.94 -9.27 7.67
N ASP A 217 -4.22 -9.01 8.00
CA ASP A 217 -4.69 -8.86 9.37
C ASP A 217 -4.83 -10.22 10.10
N SER A 218 -4.78 -11.35 9.38
CA SER A 218 -4.73 -12.69 9.99
C SER A 218 -3.45 -12.91 10.81
N ALA A 219 -3.49 -13.80 11.81
CA ALA A 219 -2.31 -14.11 12.64
C ALA A 219 -1.11 -14.57 11.78
N LYS A 220 -1.37 -15.41 10.77
CA LYS A 220 -0.37 -15.86 9.80
C LYS A 220 0.19 -14.71 8.97
N GLY A 221 -0.68 -13.85 8.43
CA GLY A 221 -0.27 -12.69 7.62
C GLY A 221 0.57 -11.69 8.41
N LYS A 222 0.20 -11.43 9.66
CA LYS A 222 0.99 -10.59 10.57
C LYS A 222 2.38 -11.17 10.84
N ALA A 223 2.47 -12.48 11.08
CA ALA A 223 3.76 -13.15 11.29
C ALA A 223 4.66 -13.03 10.06
N ILE A 224 4.14 -13.35 8.87
CA ILE A 224 4.87 -13.23 7.60
C ILE A 224 5.32 -11.79 7.36
N TYR A 225 4.41 -10.82 7.50
CA TYR A 225 4.73 -9.42 7.25
C TYR A 225 5.72 -8.85 8.27
N SER A 226 5.70 -9.32 9.51
CA SER A 226 6.66 -8.90 10.55
C SER A 226 8.10 -9.29 10.17
N HIS A 227 8.28 -10.43 9.48
CA HIS A 227 9.59 -10.88 9.05
C HIS A 227 10.20 -10.03 7.92
N ARG A 228 9.38 -9.30 7.16
CA ARG A 228 9.88 -8.38 6.12
C ARG A 228 10.88 -7.37 6.70
N MET A 229 10.62 -6.88 7.92
CA MET A 229 11.48 -5.91 8.60
C MET A 229 12.93 -6.42 8.71
N SER A 230 13.12 -7.65 9.19
CA SER A 230 14.43 -8.29 9.27
C SER A 230 15.07 -8.62 7.92
N VAL A 231 14.27 -8.78 6.86
CA VAL A 231 14.79 -9.10 5.52
C VAL A 231 15.34 -7.85 4.82
N VAL A 232 14.61 -6.73 4.85
CA VAL A 232 14.96 -5.55 4.04
C VAL A 232 15.72 -4.47 4.81
N GLU A 233 15.44 -4.27 6.11
CA GLU A 233 16.06 -3.17 6.87
C GLU A 233 17.58 -3.30 7.01
N PRO A 234 18.18 -4.49 7.24
CA PRO A 234 19.64 -4.61 7.29
C PRO A 234 20.31 -4.25 5.97
N VAL A 235 19.64 -4.48 4.83
CA VAL A 235 20.17 -4.13 3.50
C VAL A 235 20.23 -2.61 3.36
N PHE A 236 19.13 -1.92 3.66
CA PHE A 236 19.07 -0.46 3.61
C PHE A 236 19.94 0.21 4.66
N GLY A 237 20.02 -0.36 5.87
CA GLY A 237 20.90 0.11 6.93
C GLY A 237 22.37 -0.01 6.55
N ASN A 238 22.80 -1.12 5.95
CA ASN A 238 24.17 -1.26 5.47
C ASN A 238 24.48 -0.26 4.34
N ILE A 239 23.62 -0.17 3.32
CA ILE A 239 23.85 0.74 2.18
C ILE A 239 23.80 2.22 2.60
N GLY A 240 22.82 2.61 3.41
CA GLY A 240 22.64 3.98 3.85
C GLY A 240 23.64 4.41 4.92
N THR A 241 23.72 3.67 6.03
CA THR A 241 24.50 4.07 7.21
C THR A 241 25.97 3.66 7.11
N ASN A 242 26.27 2.40 6.79
CA ASN A 242 27.66 1.94 6.78
C ASN A 242 28.40 2.35 5.50
N LYS A 243 27.70 2.34 4.34
CA LYS A 243 28.29 2.72 3.05
C LYS A 243 28.05 4.19 2.69
N GLY A 244 27.25 4.92 3.47
CA GLY A 244 27.07 6.37 3.32
C GLY A 244 26.22 6.80 2.12
N LEU A 245 25.35 5.94 1.57
CA LEU A 245 24.41 6.35 0.51
C LEU A 245 23.12 6.92 1.11
N ASP A 246 23.21 8.10 1.73
CA ASP A 246 22.05 8.85 2.23
C ASP A 246 21.36 9.67 1.12
N ARG A 247 22.13 10.06 0.07
CA ARG A 247 21.66 10.75 -1.13
C ARG A 247 22.38 10.27 -2.38
N PHE A 248 21.67 10.21 -3.50
CA PHE A 248 22.31 10.00 -4.79
C PHE A 248 23.16 11.22 -5.18
N SER A 249 24.41 10.98 -5.55
CA SER A 249 25.35 12.03 -5.96
C SER A 249 25.22 12.38 -7.45
N LEU A 250 24.66 11.47 -8.25
CA LEU A 250 24.44 11.66 -9.68
C LEU A 250 23.03 12.18 -9.98
N ARG A 251 22.88 12.87 -11.11
CA ARG A 251 21.58 13.35 -11.63
C ARG A 251 21.21 12.63 -12.92
N GLY A 252 19.92 12.32 -13.06
CA GLY A 252 19.35 11.63 -14.22
C GLY A 252 19.19 10.12 -14.03
N ARG A 253 18.06 9.57 -14.49
CA ARG A 253 17.61 8.19 -14.20
C ARG A 253 18.69 7.15 -14.47
N LYS A 254 19.35 7.19 -15.63
CA LYS A 254 20.39 6.23 -16.00
C LYS A 254 21.59 6.26 -15.05
N LYS A 255 22.05 7.45 -14.67
CA LYS A 255 23.20 7.62 -13.78
C LYS A 255 22.87 7.20 -12.33
N VAL A 256 21.71 7.61 -11.85
CA VAL A 256 21.20 7.19 -10.52
C VAL A 256 21.03 5.68 -10.45
N GLN A 257 20.49 5.06 -11.50
CA GLN A 257 20.35 3.60 -11.60
C GLN A 257 21.71 2.89 -11.51
N GLY A 258 22.71 3.34 -12.27
CA GLY A 258 24.06 2.77 -12.21
C GLY A 258 24.71 2.94 -10.83
N GLN A 259 24.54 4.09 -10.20
CA GLN A 259 24.99 4.30 -8.81
C GLN A 259 24.31 3.31 -7.86
N TRP A 260 22.99 3.15 -7.94
CA TRP A 260 22.26 2.19 -7.11
C TRP A 260 22.72 0.75 -7.33
N GLN A 261 22.87 0.32 -8.58
CA GLN A 261 23.36 -1.01 -8.94
C GLN A 261 24.76 -1.28 -8.37
N LEU A 262 25.66 -0.28 -8.40
CA LEU A 262 27.00 -0.41 -7.81
C LEU A 262 26.94 -0.64 -6.30
N TYR A 263 26.08 0.09 -5.57
CA TYR A 263 25.91 -0.13 -4.13
C TYR A 263 25.31 -1.50 -3.81
N CYS A 264 24.34 -1.96 -4.61
CA CYS A 264 23.81 -3.33 -4.51
C CYS A 264 24.89 -4.38 -4.75
N LEU A 265 25.75 -4.18 -5.76
CA LEU A 265 26.87 -5.07 -6.05
C LEU A 265 27.85 -5.14 -4.87
N ILE A 266 28.28 -3.98 -4.35
CA ILE A 266 29.18 -3.90 -3.20
C ILE A 266 28.56 -4.59 -1.98
N HIS A 267 27.27 -4.39 -1.73
CA HIS A 267 26.55 -5.09 -0.65
C HIS A 267 26.60 -6.61 -0.83
N ASN A 268 26.37 -7.11 -2.05
CA ASN A 268 26.41 -8.54 -2.34
C ASN A 268 27.83 -9.12 -2.21
N ILE A 269 28.85 -8.43 -2.73
CA ILE A 269 30.26 -8.85 -2.60
C ILE A 269 30.66 -8.93 -1.13
N GLU A 270 30.31 -7.93 -0.32
CA GLU A 270 30.59 -7.94 1.12
C GLU A 270 29.90 -9.10 1.83
N LYS A 271 28.65 -9.40 1.48
CA LYS A 271 27.96 -10.59 2.01
C LYS A 271 28.69 -11.88 1.64
N ILE A 272 29.11 -12.02 0.39
CA ILE A 272 29.85 -13.21 -0.08
C ILE A 272 31.22 -13.30 0.61
N ALA A 273 31.92 -12.20 0.79
CA ALA A 273 33.24 -12.19 1.45
C ALA A 273 33.14 -12.59 2.94
N ASN A 274 32.14 -12.06 3.65
CA ASN A 274 31.99 -12.29 5.09
C ASN A 274 31.31 -13.62 5.43
N TYR A 275 30.37 -14.07 4.61
CA TYR A 275 29.54 -15.25 4.89
C TYR A 275 29.73 -16.40 3.89
N GLY A 276 30.42 -16.19 2.77
CA GLY A 276 30.63 -17.21 1.74
C GLY A 276 31.54 -18.35 2.15
N ARG A 277 32.29 -18.22 3.25
CA ARG A 277 33.07 -19.32 3.84
C ARG A 277 32.25 -20.26 4.73
N LEU A 278 31.02 -19.89 5.09
CA LEU A 278 30.11 -20.74 5.87
C LEU A 278 29.49 -21.88 5.03
N GLY A 279 29.85 -21.97 3.74
CA GLY A 279 29.45 -23.05 2.82
C GLY A 279 30.61 -23.95 2.38
N LYS A 280 31.65 -24.11 3.20
CA LYS A 280 32.65 -25.18 3.05
C LYS A 280 32.51 -26.21 4.16
#